data_AF-A0A2A2D8A9-F1
#
_entry.id   AF-A0A2A2D8A9-F1
#
_cell.length_a   1.000
_cell.length_b   1.000
_cell.length_c   1.000
_cell.angle_alpha   90.00
_cell.angle_beta   90.00
_cell.angle_gamma   90.00
#
_symmetry.space_group_name_H-M   'P 1'
#
loop_
_entity.id
_entity.type
_entity.pdbx_description
1 polymer ?
#
loop_
_entity_poly.entity_id
_entity_poly.type
_entity_poly.pdbx_seq_one_letter_code
_entity_poly.pdbx_strand_id
1 'polypeptide(L)'
;MPTAQLRRRAATAQTVSSVMWTVELRAAKLALLDATGSGRVHRARLPAPRSKYLVVVWRDALALLRSPGRFAKALMWTACATAAAALGAELNGGRRTLCAVVALLLGYVAVGALAEPARLETDDVRRAAWSPFRLRTLMLQHTVVPAVAGALLALMAAVPFAVAGAPWALLLWPVCAVPFAAAAVFAACRGPARTSLMFTGVSTPVGDPGVLIFLAWYAAGPLVSVGGLALALGAVPHRPDAAGTGGVAAVAGLLTAGLLFFAARSADRLVRR
;
A
#
# COMPACT_ATOMS: atom_id res chain seq x y z
N MET A 1 21.55 -39.82 -1.15
CA MET A 1 21.17 -38.41 -1.40
C MET A 1 19.90 -37.94 -0.63
N PRO A 2 19.82 -37.95 0.72
CA PRO A 2 18.70 -37.33 1.48
C PRO A 2 19.07 -36.03 2.22
N THR A 3 20.37 -35.74 2.38
CA THR A 3 20.88 -34.65 3.23
C THR A 3 20.71 -33.26 2.61
N ALA A 4 20.70 -33.14 1.28
CA ALA A 4 20.50 -31.86 0.58
C ALA A 4 19.06 -31.33 0.71
N GLN A 5 18.06 -32.21 0.68
CA GLN A 5 16.66 -31.83 0.91
C GLN A 5 16.41 -31.45 2.37
N LEU A 6 17.04 -32.13 3.33
CA LEU A 6 16.96 -31.78 4.75
C LEU A 6 17.64 -30.44 5.05
N ARG A 7 18.81 -30.16 4.45
CA ARG A 7 19.48 -28.85 4.57
C ARG A 7 18.66 -27.72 3.93
N ARG A 8 18.01 -27.96 2.79
CA ARG A 8 17.07 -26.99 2.20
C ARG A 8 15.90 -26.72 3.13
N ARG A 9 15.24 -27.75 3.67
CA ARG A 9 14.10 -27.58 4.59
C ARG A 9 14.49 -26.89 5.90
N ALA A 10 15.66 -27.23 6.47
CA ALA A 10 16.19 -26.57 7.66
C ALA A 10 16.53 -25.09 7.40
N ALA A 11 17.16 -24.79 6.26
CA ALA A 11 17.42 -23.41 5.84
C ALA A 11 16.13 -22.62 5.61
N THR A 12 15.09 -23.22 5.02
CA THR A 12 13.78 -22.57 4.87
C THR A 12 13.11 -22.34 6.23
N ALA A 13 13.14 -23.32 7.14
CA ALA A 13 12.56 -23.18 8.48
C ALA A 13 13.26 -22.10 9.32
N GLN A 14 14.59 -22.04 9.26
CA GLN A 14 15.40 -21.04 9.95
C GLN A 14 15.27 -19.64 9.33
N THR A 15 15.03 -19.56 8.01
CA THR A 15 14.69 -18.30 7.34
C THR A 15 13.27 -17.83 7.70
N VAL A 16 12.30 -18.75 7.80
CA VAL A 16 10.92 -18.41 8.18
C VAL A 16 10.84 -17.95 9.64
N SER A 17 11.60 -18.57 10.55
CA SER A 17 11.64 -18.16 11.96
C SER A 17 12.38 -16.83 12.17
N SER A 18 13.49 -16.59 11.46
CA SER A 18 14.18 -15.30 11.51
C SER A 18 13.38 -14.16 10.87
N VAL A 19 12.55 -14.47 9.86
CA VAL A 19 11.70 -13.48 9.20
C VAL A 19 10.43 -13.14 9.99
N MET A 20 9.86 -14.09 10.74
CA MET A 20 8.80 -13.74 11.70
C MET A 20 9.28 -12.75 12.76
N TRP A 21 10.56 -12.82 13.14
CA TRP A 21 11.18 -11.88 14.07
C TRP A 21 11.50 -10.51 13.45
N THR A 22 11.59 -10.38 12.12
CA THR A 22 11.89 -9.10 11.44
C THR A 22 10.66 -8.39 10.90
N VAL A 23 9.44 -8.87 11.19
CA VAL A 23 8.17 -8.29 10.70
C VAL A 23 8.07 -8.28 9.16
N GLU A 24 8.99 -8.93 8.44
CA GLU A 24 8.98 -9.01 6.98
C GLU A 24 8.30 -10.29 6.47
N LEU A 25 7.03 -10.51 6.83
CA LEU A 25 6.21 -11.66 6.38
C LEU A 25 6.26 -11.90 4.86
N ARG A 26 6.55 -10.85 4.07
CA ARG A 26 6.73 -10.89 2.63
C ARG A 26 8.01 -11.61 2.19
N ALA A 27 9.15 -11.37 2.85
CA ALA A 27 10.40 -12.05 2.55
C ALA A 27 10.28 -13.57 2.83
N ALA A 28 9.61 -13.94 3.93
CA ALA A 28 9.33 -15.34 4.29
C ALA A 28 8.44 -16.00 3.23
N LYS A 29 7.39 -15.30 2.80
CA LYS A 29 6.48 -15.80 1.76
C LYS A 29 7.20 -16.01 0.43
N LEU A 30 8.08 -15.07 0.03
CA LEU A 30 8.85 -15.20 -1.21
C LEU A 30 9.82 -16.38 -1.15
N ALA A 31 10.53 -16.56 -0.03
CA ALA A 31 11.39 -17.72 0.19
C ALA A 31 10.61 -19.05 0.16
N LEU A 32 9.40 -19.08 0.71
CA LEU A 32 8.53 -20.26 0.68
C LEU A 32 8.01 -20.58 -0.74
N LEU A 33 7.63 -19.55 -1.51
CA LEU A 33 7.18 -19.72 -2.89
C LEU A 33 8.32 -20.19 -3.81
N ASP A 34 9.53 -19.68 -3.61
CA ASP A 34 10.72 -20.12 -4.33
C ASP A 34 11.04 -21.59 -4.00
N ALA A 35 10.83 -22.02 -2.75
CA ALA A 35 11.02 -23.40 -2.31
C ALA A 35 9.92 -24.39 -2.77
N THR A 36 8.68 -23.91 -2.99
CA THR A 36 7.51 -24.76 -3.33
C THR A 36 7.20 -24.81 -4.83
N GLY A 37 7.86 -23.98 -5.64
CA GLY A 37 7.67 -23.91 -7.09
C GLY A 37 6.48 -23.05 -7.51
N SER A 38 6.54 -22.50 -8.73
CA SER A 38 5.52 -21.57 -9.23
C SER A 38 4.16 -22.27 -9.43
N GLY A 39 3.13 -21.85 -8.68
CA GLY A 39 1.75 -22.33 -8.85
C GLY A 39 1.15 -22.02 -10.23
N ARG A 40 -0.10 -22.46 -10.48
CA ARG A 40 -0.81 -22.28 -11.76
C ARG A 40 -0.83 -20.81 -12.20
N VAL A 41 -0.16 -20.51 -13.32
CA VAL A 41 -0.16 -19.19 -13.95
C VAL A 41 -1.45 -19.01 -14.76
N HIS A 42 -2.28 -18.04 -14.37
CA HIS A 42 -3.47 -17.69 -15.14
C HIS A 42 -3.06 -16.99 -16.44
N ARG A 43 -3.62 -17.45 -17.57
CA ARG A 43 -3.30 -16.91 -18.90
C ARG A 43 -4.24 -15.77 -19.29
N ALA A 44 -4.24 -14.68 -18.52
CA ALA A 44 -4.88 -13.43 -18.95
C ALA A 44 -4.01 -12.71 -20.01
N ARG A 45 -4.66 -12.12 -21.02
CA ARG A 45 -4.03 -11.32 -22.08
C ARG A 45 -4.79 -10.00 -22.22
N LEU A 46 -4.06 -8.90 -22.23
CA LEU A 46 -4.54 -7.57 -22.60
C LEU A 46 -3.81 -7.15 -23.88
N PRO A 47 -4.47 -6.46 -24.83
CA PRO A 47 -3.80 -5.96 -26.03
C PRO A 47 -2.67 -5.00 -25.63
N ALA A 48 -1.54 -5.07 -26.33
CA ALA A 48 -0.39 -4.22 -26.04
C ALA A 48 -0.74 -2.74 -26.34
N PRO A 49 -0.32 -1.80 -25.48
CA PRO A 49 -0.60 -0.39 -25.70
C PRO A 49 0.24 0.16 -26.84
N ARG A 50 -0.31 1.13 -27.59
CA ARG A 50 0.41 1.84 -28.66
C ARG A 50 1.42 2.87 -28.12
N SER A 51 1.20 3.37 -26.91
CA SER A 51 2.05 4.39 -26.29
C SER A 51 3.05 3.77 -25.32
N LYS A 52 4.32 4.15 -25.44
CA LYS A 52 5.39 3.73 -24.53
C LYS A 52 5.10 4.07 -23.06
N TYR A 53 4.39 5.16 -22.80
CA TYR A 53 4.07 5.62 -21.44
C TYR A 53 3.05 4.75 -20.71
N LEU A 54 2.25 3.97 -21.45
CA LEU A 54 1.26 3.06 -20.88
C LEU A 54 1.80 1.64 -20.67
N VAL A 55 3.05 1.35 -21.09
CA VAL A 55 3.62 0.00 -20.99
C VAL A 55 3.73 -0.47 -19.54
N VAL A 56 4.14 0.41 -18.62
CA VAL A 56 4.22 0.07 -17.18
C VAL A 56 2.84 -0.15 -16.58
N VAL A 57 1.89 0.73 -16.89
CA VAL A 57 0.49 0.61 -16.43
C VAL A 57 -0.15 -0.68 -16.97
N TRP A 58 0.09 -1.01 -18.24
CA TRP A 58 -0.36 -2.24 -18.87
C TRP A 58 0.28 -3.48 -18.23
N ARG A 59 1.59 -3.44 -17.98
CA ARG A 59 2.33 -4.52 -17.30
C ARG A 59 1.75 -4.79 -15.92
N ASP A 60 1.47 -3.75 -15.15
CA ASP A 60 0.92 -3.85 -13.81
C ASP A 60 -0.53 -4.35 -13.83
N ALA A 61 -1.35 -3.85 -14.75
CA ALA A 61 -2.73 -4.31 -14.92
C ALA A 61 -2.76 -5.79 -15.32
N LEU A 62 -1.91 -6.20 -16.27
CA LEU A 62 -1.77 -7.59 -16.68
C LEU A 62 -1.26 -8.45 -15.53
N ALA A 63 -0.30 -7.95 -14.75
CA ALA A 63 0.19 -8.65 -13.58
C ALA A 63 -0.92 -8.85 -12.54
N LEU A 64 -1.76 -7.83 -12.29
CA LEU A 64 -2.91 -7.92 -11.39
C LEU A 64 -3.91 -8.99 -11.87
N LEU A 65 -4.27 -8.97 -13.16
CA LEU A 65 -5.17 -9.96 -13.79
C LEU A 65 -4.62 -11.40 -13.71
N ARG A 66 -3.30 -11.58 -13.84
CA ARG A 66 -2.67 -12.89 -13.75
C ARG A 66 -2.52 -13.40 -12.31
N SER A 67 -2.78 -12.55 -11.33
CA SER A 67 -2.68 -12.86 -9.90
C SER A 67 -3.96 -12.46 -9.15
N PRO A 68 -5.08 -13.14 -9.41
CA PRO A 68 -6.38 -12.77 -8.85
C PRO A 68 -6.37 -12.72 -7.31
N GLY A 69 -5.50 -13.47 -6.65
CA GLY A 69 -5.34 -13.41 -5.19
C GLY A 69 -4.96 -12.03 -4.64
N ARG A 70 -4.26 -11.18 -5.41
CA ARG A 70 -3.98 -9.78 -4.99
C ARG A 70 -5.25 -8.94 -5.00
N PHE A 71 -6.06 -9.08 -6.05
CA PHE A 71 -7.34 -8.40 -6.16
C PHE A 71 -8.33 -8.89 -5.10
N ALA A 72 -8.42 -10.21 -4.87
CA ALA A 72 -9.25 -10.79 -3.82
C ALA A 72 -8.86 -10.29 -2.42
N LYS A 73 -7.55 -10.19 -2.14
CA LYS A 73 -7.06 -9.60 -0.88
C LYS A 73 -7.46 -8.14 -0.75
N ALA A 74 -7.31 -7.34 -1.81
CA ALA A 74 -7.74 -5.94 -1.81
C ALA A 74 -9.24 -5.83 -1.54
N LEU A 75 -10.06 -6.61 -2.25
CA LEU A 75 -11.52 -6.66 -2.06
C LEU A 75 -11.91 -7.02 -0.62
N MET A 76 -11.27 -8.04 -0.04
CA MET A 76 -11.51 -8.44 1.35
C MET A 76 -11.22 -7.29 2.32
N TRP A 77 -10.09 -6.61 2.17
CA TRP A 77 -9.76 -5.46 3.03
C TRP A 77 -10.66 -4.25 2.79
N THR A 78 -11.10 -4.01 1.56
CA THR A 78 -12.11 -3.00 1.25
C THR A 78 -13.44 -3.34 1.93
N ALA A 79 -13.87 -4.61 1.93
CA ALA A 79 -15.08 -5.03 2.65
C ALA A 79 -14.95 -4.80 4.16
N CYS A 80 -13.81 -5.14 4.76
CA CYS A 80 -13.55 -4.85 6.18
C CYS A 80 -13.54 -3.34 6.46
N ALA A 81 -12.94 -2.52 5.59
CA ALA A 81 -12.94 -1.07 5.70
C ALA A 81 -14.38 -0.51 5.65
N THR A 82 -15.20 -1.04 4.75
CA THR A 82 -16.61 -0.69 4.58
C THR A 82 -17.41 -1.02 5.83
N ALA A 83 -17.21 -2.22 6.39
CA ALA A 83 -17.85 -2.62 7.65
C ALA A 83 -17.44 -1.72 8.81
N ALA A 84 -16.16 -1.37 8.94
CA ALA A 84 -15.68 -0.44 9.95
C ALA A 84 -16.29 0.97 9.77
N ALA A 85 -16.41 1.45 8.54
CA ALA A 85 -17.06 2.73 8.24
C ALA A 85 -18.57 2.71 8.55
N ALA A 86 -19.26 1.60 8.25
CA ALA A 86 -20.67 1.42 8.57
C ALA A 86 -20.92 1.43 10.08
N LEU A 87 -20.12 0.67 10.85
CA LEU A 87 -20.16 0.71 12.31
C LEU A 87 -19.90 2.13 12.85
N GLY A 88 -18.94 2.85 12.25
CA GLY A 88 -18.64 4.23 12.63
C GLY A 88 -19.77 5.22 12.34
N ALA A 89 -20.64 4.93 11.36
CA ALA A 89 -21.77 5.80 11.01
C ALA A 89 -22.88 5.80 12.07
N GLU A 90 -23.00 4.73 12.86
CA GLU A 90 -23.97 4.61 13.96
C GLU A 90 -23.43 5.12 15.31
N LEU A 91 -22.12 5.40 15.38
CA LEU A 91 -21.43 5.81 16.60
C LEU A 91 -21.22 7.33 16.65
N ASN A 92 -21.04 7.85 17.87
CA ASN A 92 -20.79 9.27 18.12
C ASN A 92 -19.40 9.53 18.74
N GLY A 93 -18.92 10.75 18.60
CA GLY A 93 -17.70 11.24 19.24
C GLY A 93 -16.44 10.41 18.91
N GLY A 94 -15.61 10.14 19.91
CA GLY A 94 -14.32 9.46 19.72
C GLY A 94 -14.42 8.05 19.12
N ARG A 95 -15.53 7.33 19.35
CA ARG A 95 -15.74 5.98 18.78
C ARG A 95 -15.90 6.03 17.26
N ARG A 96 -16.61 7.03 16.74
CA ARG A 96 -16.72 7.29 15.31
C ARG A 96 -15.35 7.59 14.69
N THR A 97 -14.57 8.45 15.34
CA THR A 97 -13.21 8.76 14.90
C THR A 97 -12.32 7.51 14.85
N LEU A 98 -12.40 6.66 15.88
CA LEU A 98 -11.67 5.39 15.91
C LEU A 98 -12.08 4.48 14.74
N CYS A 99 -13.38 4.29 14.50
CA CYS A 99 -13.89 3.51 13.37
C CYS A 99 -13.45 4.08 12.02
N ALA A 100 -13.43 5.42 11.86
CA ALA A 100 -12.93 6.06 10.65
C ALA A 100 -11.43 5.81 10.44
N VAL A 101 -10.61 5.92 11.49
CA VAL A 101 -9.17 5.60 11.42
C VAL A 101 -8.96 4.13 11.05
N VAL A 102 -9.71 3.22 11.66
CA VAL A 102 -9.65 1.79 11.34
C VAL A 102 -10.06 1.54 9.89
N ALA A 103 -11.14 2.17 9.41
CA ALA A 103 -11.56 2.06 8.02
C ALA A 103 -10.48 2.57 7.04
N LEU A 104 -9.85 3.71 7.34
CA LEU A 104 -8.76 4.26 6.53
C LEU A 104 -7.52 3.36 6.54
N LEU A 105 -7.15 2.78 7.68
CA LEU A 105 -6.06 1.80 7.77
C LEU A 105 -6.33 0.57 6.92
N LEU A 106 -7.54 0.01 6.98
CA LEU A 106 -7.96 -1.14 6.18
C LEU A 106 -8.00 -0.78 4.69
N GLY A 107 -8.45 0.43 4.34
CA GLY A 107 -8.39 0.97 2.98
C GLY A 107 -6.95 1.12 2.46
N TYR A 108 -6.03 1.61 3.28
CA TYR A 108 -4.60 1.64 2.96
C TYR A 108 -4.04 0.24 2.74
N VAL A 109 -4.37 -0.74 3.58
CA VAL A 109 -3.94 -2.14 3.40
C VAL A 109 -4.50 -2.74 2.12
N ALA A 110 -5.76 -2.44 1.77
CA ALA A 110 -6.39 -2.86 0.52
C ALA A 110 -5.62 -2.35 -0.71
N VAL A 111 -5.40 -1.03 -0.78
CA VAL A 111 -4.68 -0.38 -1.89
C VAL A 111 -3.21 -0.81 -1.92
N GLY A 112 -2.58 -0.93 -0.75
CA GLY A 112 -1.19 -1.37 -0.61
C GLY A 112 -0.96 -2.79 -1.14
N ALA A 113 -1.97 -3.67 -1.10
CA ALA A 113 -1.90 -5.01 -1.70
C ALA A 113 -1.83 -4.97 -3.24
N LEU A 114 -2.34 -3.90 -3.86
CA LEU A 114 -2.31 -3.68 -5.31
C LEU A 114 -0.98 -3.05 -5.77
N ALA A 115 -0.27 -2.37 -4.87
CA ALA A 115 1.02 -1.72 -5.14
C ALA A 115 2.24 -2.68 -5.14
N GLU A 116 2.00 -3.99 -5.14
CA GLU A 116 3.05 -5.02 -5.15
C GLU A 116 4.04 -4.90 -6.33
N PRO A 117 3.65 -4.52 -7.57
CA PRO A 117 4.61 -4.32 -8.66
C PRO A 117 5.68 -3.27 -8.34
N ALA A 118 5.31 -2.18 -7.68
CA ALA A 118 6.26 -1.14 -7.26
C ALA A 118 7.33 -1.72 -6.33
N ARG A 119 6.91 -2.57 -5.39
CA ARG A 119 7.80 -3.21 -4.42
C ARG A 119 8.77 -4.18 -5.10
N LEU A 120 8.27 -5.02 -6.01
CA LEU A 120 9.12 -5.95 -6.76
C LEU A 120 10.19 -5.24 -7.59
N GLU A 121 9.89 -4.04 -8.08
CA GLU A 121 10.87 -3.24 -8.82
C GLU A 121 11.93 -2.62 -7.89
N THR A 122 11.55 -2.20 -6.68
CA THR A 122 12.51 -1.67 -5.69
C THR A 122 13.32 -2.77 -5.00
N ASP A 123 12.78 -3.99 -4.91
CA ASP A 123 13.47 -5.16 -4.38
C ASP A 123 14.63 -5.61 -5.32
N ASP A 124 14.46 -5.43 -6.62
CA ASP A 124 15.46 -5.75 -7.65
C ASP A 124 15.54 -4.64 -8.70
N VAL A 125 16.31 -3.59 -8.38
CA VAL A 125 16.50 -2.42 -9.25
C VAL A 125 17.12 -2.76 -10.61
N ARG A 126 17.72 -3.95 -10.77
CA ARG A 126 18.25 -4.39 -12.08
C ARG A 126 17.12 -4.60 -13.09
N ARG A 127 15.90 -4.89 -12.64
CA ARG A 127 14.70 -4.97 -13.50
C ARG A 127 14.40 -3.64 -14.18
N ALA A 128 14.63 -2.54 -13.47
CA ALA A 128 14.43 -1.20 -14.00
C ALA A 128 15.45 -0.85 -15.09
N ALA A 129 16.62 -1.49 -15.12
CA ALA A 129 17.64 -1.24 -16.15
C ALA A 129 17.18 -1.63 -17.57
N TRP A 130 16.18 -2.53 -17.68
CA TRP A 130 15.59 -2.94 -18.96
C TRP A 130 14.44 -2.02 -19.41
N SER A 131 14.07 -1.03 -18.60
CA SER A 131 13.04 -0.06 -18.92
C SER A 131 13.64 1.17 -19.61
N PRO A 132 12.95 1.77 -20.60
CA PRO A 132 13.35 3.05 -21.18
C PRO A 132 13.14 4.24 -20.22
N PHE A 133 12.58 4.02 -19.04
CA PHE A 133 12.25 5.06 -18.06
C PHE A 133 13.22 5.08 -16.89
N ARG A 134 13.54 6.28 -16.41
CA ARG A 134 14.24 6.46 -15.12
C ARG A 134 13.40 5.88 -13.99
N LEU A 135 14.05 5.31 -12.96
CA LEU A 135 13.37 4.67 -11.83
C LEU A 135 12.29 5.57 -11.20
N ARG A 136 12.55 6.88 -11.03
CA ARG A 136 11.53 7.83 -10.52
C ARG A 136 10.25 7.82 -11.35
N THR A 137 10.36 7.79 -12.67
CA THR A 137 9.21 7.89 -13.59
C THR A 137 8.45 6.57 -13.58
N LEU A 138 9.18 5.47 -13.49
CA LEU A 138 8.63 4.13 -13.38
C LEU A 138 7.88 3.95 -12.05
N MET A 139 8.42 4.46 -10.94
CA MET A 139 7.72 4.48 -9.64
C MET A 139 6.44 5.30 -9.69
N LEU A 140 6.44 6.48 -10.33
CA LEU A 140 5.22 7.26 -10.51
C LEU A 140 4.18 6.49 -11.35
N GLN A 141 4.59 5.79 -12.40
CA GLN A 141 3.66 4.98 -13.21
C GLN A 141 3.08 3.79 -12.42
N HIS A 142 3.86 3.19 -11.51
CA HIS A 142 3.38 2.13 -10.61
C HIS A 142 2.30 2.57 -9.63
N THR A 143 2.05 3.88 -9.50
CA THR A 143 0.96 4.40 -8.64
C THR A 143 -0.40 4.30 -9.34
N VAL A 144 -0.43 4.26 -10.68
CA VAL A 144 -1.65 4.40 -11.47
C VAL A 144 -2.59 3.22 -11.25
N VAL A 145 -2.09 1.99 -11.40
CA VAL A 145 -2.92 0.78 -11.24
C VAL A 145 -3.50 0.63 -9.83
N PRO A 146 -2.72 0.73 -8.73
CA PRO A 146 -3.30 0.66 -7.39
C PRO A 146 -4.25 1.83 -7.10
N ALA A 147 -3.99 3.05 -7.61
CA ALA A 147 -4.89 4.18 -7.43
C ALA A 147 -6.23 3.96 -8.15
N VAL A 148 -6.21 3.56 -9.43
CA VAL A 148 -7.42 3.35 -10.23
C VAL A 148 -8.21 2.15 -9.71
N ALA A 149 -7.57 1.00 -9.49
CA ALA A 149 -8.25 -0.19 -8.98
C ALA A 149 -8.77 0.03 -7.55
N GLY A 150 -8.00 0.72 -6.69
CA GLY A 150 -8.43 1.12 -5.36
C GLY A 150 -9.63 2.07 -5.39
N ALA A 151 -9.61 3.07 -6.27
CA ALA A 151 -10.71 4.02 -6.45
C ALA A 151 -11.99 3.33 -6.94
N LEU A 152 -11.88 2.38 -7.88
CA LEU A 152 -13.01 1.58 -8.35
C LEU A 152 -13.60 0.70 -7.24
N LEU A 153 -12.75 0.03 -6.46
CA LEU A 153 -13.20 -0.76 -5.30
C LEU A 153 -13.90 0.12 -4.26
N ALA A 154 -13.33 1.29 -3.97
CA ALA A 154 -13.90 2.26 -3.05
C ALA A 154 -15.23 2.84 -3.56
N LEU A 155 -15.36 3.09 -4.87
CA LEU A 155 -16.60 3.53 -5.51
C LEU A 155 -17.71 2.48 -5.33
N MET A 156 -17.41 1.22 -5.63
CA MET A 156 -18.35 0.11 -5.44
C MET A 156 -18.76 -0.03 -3.97
N ALA A 157 -17.81 0.12 -3.06
CA ALA A 157 -18.05 0.05 -1.63
C ALA A 157 -18.86 1.23 -1.06
N ALA A 158 -18.85 2.38 -1.75
CA ALA A 158 -19.62 3.56 -1.37
C ALA A 158 -21.10 3.50 -1.79
N VAL A 159 -21.47 2.60 -2.72
CA VAL A 159 -22.85 2.50 -3.24
C VAL A 159 -23.90 2.30 -2.13
N PRO A 160 -23.72 1.39 -1.16
CA PRO A 160 -24.71 1.21 -0.09
C PRO A 160 -24.94 2.49 0.74
N PHE A 161 -23.89 3.28 0.97
CA PHE A 161 -23.98 4.55 1.69
C PHE A 161 -24.73 5.61 0.87
N ALA A 162 -24.47 5.66 -0.44
CA ALA A 162 -25.18 6.55 -1.34
C ALA A 162 -26.69 6.26 -1.38
N VAL A 163 -27.05 4.97 -1.48
CA VAL A 163 -28.45 4.51 -1.42
C VAL A 163 -29.08 4.82 -0.06
N ALA A 164 -28.30 4.75 1.03
CA ALA A 164 -28.73 5.13 2.38
C ALA A 164 -28.76 6.66 2.63
N GLY A 165 -28.63 7.49 1.59
CA GLY A 165 -28.76 8.96 1.69
C GLY A 165 -27.46 9.73 1.89
N ALA A 166 -26.29 9.10 1.68
CA ALA A 166 -24.97 9.75 1.74
C ALA A 166 -24.29 9.79 0.35
N PRO A 167 -24.83 10.52 -0.64
CA PRO A 167 -24.30 10.52 -2.02
C PRO A 167 -22.87 11.05 -2.13
N TRP A 168 -22.43 11.89 -1.19
CA TRP A 168 -21.06 12.39 -1.08
C TRP A 168 -20.02 11.26 -0.93
N ALA A 169 -20.42 10.08 -0.43
CA ALA A 169 -19.55 8.93 -0.29
C ALA A 169 -18.99 8.45 -1.63
N LEU A 170 -19.77 8.59 -2.72
CA LEU A 170 -19.36 8.24 -4.08
C LEU A 170 -18.16 9.06 -4.57
N LEU A 171 -17.95 10.26 -4.00
CA LEU A 171 -16.80 11.09 -4.30
C LEU A 171 -15.67 10.89 -3.28
N LEU A 172 -15.97 10.94 -1.98
CA LEU A 172 -14.93 10.92 -0.95
C LEU A 172 -14.17 9.59 -0.90
N TRP A 173 -14.85 8.45 -1.05
CA TRP A 173 -14.22 7.15 -0.90
C TRP A 173 -13.18 6.86 -2.01
N PRO A 174 -13.49 7.07 -3.31
CA PRO A 174 -12.49 6.96 -4.37
C PRO A 174 -11.32 7.92 -4.22
N VAL A 175 -11.58 9.15 -3.77
CA VAL A 175 -10.55 10.18 -3.57
C VAL A 175 -9.53 9.77 -2.50
N CYS A 176 -9.97 9.08 -1.43
CA CYS A 176 -9.07 8.54 -0.41
C CYS A 176 -8.12 7.45 -0.93
N ALA A 177 -8.46 6.73 -2.00
CA ALA A 177 -7.61 5.66 -2.54
C ALA A 177 -6.31 6.18 -3.17
N VAL A 178 -6.32 7.40 -3.70
CA VAL A 178 -5.18 8.01 -4.40
C VAL A 178 -3.98 8.26 -3.47
N PRO A 179 -4.11 8.94 -2.32
CA PRO A 179 -2.99 9.10 -1.39
C PRO A 179 -2.53 7.77 -0.77
N PHE A 180 -3.39 6.74 -0.67
CA PHE A 180 -2.97 5.41 -0.25
C PHE A 180 -2.04 4.73 -1.27
N ALA A 181 -2.35 4.85 -2.56
CA ALA A 181 -1.47 4.35 -3.62
C ALA A 181 -0.12 5.09 -3.62
N ALA A 182 -0.14 6.42 -3.47
CA ALA A 182 1.07 7.22 -3.33
C ALA A 182 1.89 6.82 -2.09
N ALA A 183 1.24 6.60 -0.94
CA ALA A 183 1.88 6.15 0.29
C ALA A 183 2.52 4.77 0.16
N ALA A 184 1.83 3.83 -0.52
CA ALA A 184 2.33 2.49 -0.73
C ALA A 184 3.58 2.48 -1.65
N VAL A 185 3.59 3.31 -2.69
CA VAL A 185 4.76 3.48 -3.57
C VAL A 185 5.88 4.24 -2.86
N PHE A 186 5.57 5.28 -2.08
CA PHE A 186 6.56 5.94 -1.23
C PHE A 186 7.24 4.93 -0.30
N ALA A 187 6.47 4.08 0.37
CA ALA A 187 7.00 3.03 1.24
C ALA A 187 7.93 2.06 0.47
N ALA A 188 7.56 1.65 -0.75
CA ALA A 188 8.40 0.82 -1.62
C ALA A 188 9.73 1.52 -1.97
N CYS A 189 9.68 2.80 -2.34
CA CYS A 189 10.85 3.58 -2.76
C CYS A 189 11.90 3.82 -1.66
N ARG A 190 11.62 3.48 -0.40
CA ARG A 190 12.60 3.65 0.68
C ARG A 190 13.59 2.49 0.80
N GLY A 191 13.40 1.44 0.00
CA GLY A 191 14.27 0.27 -0.06
C GLY A 191 14.04 -0.70 1.10
N PRO A 192 14.98 -1.65 1.31
CA PRO A 192 14.89 -2.68 2.35
C PRO A 192 14.68 -2.10 3.74
N ALA A 193 14.04 -2.87 4.63
CA ALA A 193 13.85 -2.45 6.00
C ALA A 193 15.19 -2.13 6.67
N ARG A 194 15.28 -0.94 7.28
CA ARG A 194 16.48 -0.50 7.99
C ARG A 194 16.51 -1.08 9.39
N THR A 195 16.82 -2.38 9.49
CA THR A 195 16.93 -3.08 10.78
C THR A 195 17.96 -2.43 11.71
N SER A 196 18.94 -1.71 11.17
CA SER A 196 19.87 -0.89 11.96
C SER A 196 19.20 0.20 12.79
N LEU A 197 17.97 0.64 12.44
CA LEU A 197 17.22 1.59 13.27
C LEU A 197 16.69 0.96 14.56
N MET A 198 16.55 -0.37 14.64
CA MET A 198 16.07 -1.06 15.83
C MET A 198 17.06 -0.98 16.99
N PHE A 199 18.34 -0.75 16.70
CA PHE A 199 19.44 -0.71 17.66
C PHE A 199 20.16 0.62 17.52
N THR A 200 19.72 1.64 18.25
CA THR A 200 20.38 2.96 18.19
C THR A 200 21.58 3.04 19.11
N GLY A 201 21.64 2.17 20.13
CA GLY A 201 22.66 2.23 21.17
C GLY A 201 22.46 3.41 22.13
N VAL A 202 21.34 4.14 22.03
CA VAL A 202 21.00 5.24 22.94
C VAL A 202 20.21 4.68 24.11
N SER A 203 20.87 4.50 25.25
CA SER A 203 20.21 4.11 26.50
C SER A 203 19.46 5.30 27.10
N THR A 204 18.13 5.24 27.12
CA THR A 204 17.29 6.18 27.87
C THR A 204 16.76 5.51 29.15
N PRO A 205 16.23 6.26 30.13
CA PRO A 205 15.56 5.67 31.30
C PRO A 205 14.41 4.70 30.95
N VAL A 206 13.88 4.76 29.73
CA VAL A 206 12.78 3.91 29.22
C VAL A 206 13.30 2.80 28.28
N GLY A 207 14.61 2.69 28.08
CA GLY A 207 15.26 1.75 27.15
C GLY A 207 15.69 2.38 25.81
N ASP A 208 16.17 1.56 24.87
CA ASP A 208 16.56 2.00 23.53
C ASP A 208 15.30 2.35 22.69
N PRO A 209 15.14 3.59 22.19
CA PRO A 209 13.98 3.97 21.40
C PRO A 209 13.99 3.41 19.97
N GLY A 210 15.02 2.65 19.58
CA GLY A 210 15.25 2.16 18.23
C GLY A 210 14.06 1.41 17.63
N VAL A 211 13.37 0.57 18.42
CA VAL A 211 12.16 -0.12 17.94
C VAL A 211 11.07 0.88 17.55
N LEU A 212 10.86 1.94 18.33
CA LEU A 212 9.86 2.98 18.02
C LEU A 212 10.28 3.80 16.79
N ILE A 213 11.57 4.10 16.65
CA ILE A 213 12.10 4.82 15.48
C ILE A 213 11.94 3.95 14.22
N PHE A 214 12.24 2.66 14.31
CA PHE A 214 12.02 1.71 13.22
C PHE A 214 10.54 1.63 12.83
N LEU A 215 9.63 1.53 13.81
CA LEU A 215 8.20 1.48 13.55
C LEU A 215 7.68 2.79 12.94
N ALA A 216 8.10 3.95 13.46
CA ALA A 216 7.75 5.25 12.90
C ALA A 216 8.29 5.42 11.47
N TRP A 217 9.52 4.96 11.22
CA TRP A 217 10.07 4.87 9.88
C TRP A 217 9.17 3.95 9.05
N TYR A 218 8.98 2.69 9.41
CA TYR A 218 8.20 1.70 8.65
C TYR A 218 6.78 2.16 8.34
N ALA A 219 6.13 2.81 9.30
CA ALA A 219 4.76 3.32 9.21
C ALA A 219 4.64 4.74 8.63
N ALA A 220 5.71 5.38 8.16
CA ALA A 220 5.66 6.77 7.69
C ALA A 220 4.61 7.01 6.59
N GLY A 221 4.52 6.13 5.59
CA GLY A 221 3.51 6.20 4.52
C GLY A 221 2.06 6.16 5.05
N PRO A 222 1.67 5.12 5.81
CA PRO A 222 0.33 5.06 6.39
C PRO A 222 0.08 6.18 7.40
N LEU A 223 1.04 6.54 8.26
CA LEU A 223 0.87 7.62 9.24
C LEU A 223 0.55 8.96 8.55
N VAL A 224 1.26 9.31 7.48
CA VAL A 224 1.01 10.55 6.73
C VAL A 224 -0.33 10.52 6.00
N SER A 225 -0.61 9.44 5.26
CA SER A 225 -1.84 9.34 4.45
C SER A 225 -3.10 9.16 5.31
N VAL A 226 -3.11 8.18 6.22
CA VAL A 226 -4.24 7.91 7.11
C VAL A 226 -4.41 9.03 8.12
N GLY A 227 -3.33 9.53 8.73
CA GLY A 227 -3.41 10.64 9.67
C GLY A 227 -3.96 11.91 9.03
N GLY A 228 -3.43 12.30 7.87
CA GLY A 228 -3.91 13.47 7.13
C GLY A 228 -5.37 13.36 6.71
N LEU A 229 -5.80 12.20 6.20
CA LEU A 229 -7.20 11.97 5.83
C LEU A 229 -8.12 11.86 7.05
N ALA A 230 -7.68 11.26 8.16
CA ALA A 230 -8.46 11.17 9.38
C ALA A 230 -8.73 12.55 9.99
N LEU A 231 -7.72 13.44 9.98
CA LEU A 231 -7.89 14.83 10.40
C LEU A 231 -8.86 15.59 9.48
N ALA A 232 -8.70 15.44 8.16
CA ALA A 232 -9.58 16.09 7.19
C ALA A 232 -11.03 15.62 7.32
N LEU A 233 -11.26 14.31 7.44
CA LEU A 233 -12.60 13.74 7.62
C LEU A 233 -13.20 14.03 9.00
N GLY A 234 -12.36 14.12 10.04
CA GLY A 234 -12.79 14.48 11.40
C GLY A 234 -13.22 15.94 11.54
N ALA A 235 -12.68 16.84 10.70
CA ALA A 235 -13.07 18.24 10.64
C ALA A 235 -14.40 18.47 9.91
N VAL A 236 -14.94 17.45 9.23
CA VAL A 236 -16.13 17.55 8.40
C VAL A 236 -17.38 17.07 9.17
N PRO A 237 -18.49 17.83 9.13
CA PRO A 237 -19.74 17.43 9.78
C PRO A 237 -20.28 16.08 9.29
N HIS A 238 -21.20 15.46 10.04
CA HIS A 238 -21.86 14.20 9.65
C HIS A 238 -22.49 14.23 8.26
N ARG A 239 -22.96 15.41 7.83
CA ARG A 239 -23.42 15.69 6.48
C ARG A 239 -22.49 16.73 5.87
N PRO A 240 -21.47 16.31 5.10
CA PRO A 240 -20.59 17.25 4.44
C PRO A 240 -21.39 18.10 3.45
N ASP A 241 -21.10 19.39 3.45
CA ASP A 241 -21.44 20.29 2.37
C ASP A 241 -20.38 20.21 1.25
N ALA A 242 -20.58 20.99 0.19
CA ALA A 242 -19.64 21.04 -0.93
C ALA A 242 -18.26 21.54 -0.50
N ALA A 243 -18.19 22.48 0.45
CA ALA A 243 -16.94 23.04 0.96
C ALA A 243 -16.14 21.99 1.74
N GLY A 244 -16.77 21.25 2.67
CA GLY A 244 -16.14 20.17 3.41
C GLY A 244 -15.66 19.03 2.52
N THR A 245 -16.48 18.66 1.54
CA THR A 245 -16.11 17.65 0.53
C THR A 245 -14.91 18.10 -0.31
N GLY A 246 -14.91 19.37 -0.75
CA GLY A 246 -13.81 19.98 -1.47
C GLY A 246 -12.53 20.08 -0.63
N GLY A 247 -12.65 20.37 0.67
CA GLY A 247 -11.53 20.41 1.61
C GLY A 247 -10.86 19.04 1.76
N VAL A 248 -11.63 17.97 1.92
CA VAL A 248 -11.08 16.60 1.98
C VAL A 248 -10.39 16.22 0.66
N ALA A 249 -10.99 16.58 -0.48
CA ALA A 249 -10.38 16.34 -1.79
C ALA A 249 -9.07 17.13 -1.98
N ALA A 250 -9.00 18.38 -1.52
CA ALA A 250 -7.79 19.17 -1.54
C ALA A 250 -6.70 18.55 -0.66
N VAL A 251 -7.02 18.10 0.56
CA VAL A 251 -6.08 17.39 1.44
C VAL A 251 -5.60 16.10 0.78
N ALA A 252 -6.49 15.29 0.20
CA ALA A 252 -6.10 14.09 -0.53
C ALA A 252 -5.15 14.39 -1.70
N GLY A 253 -5.39 15.47 -2.44
CA GLY A 253 -4.52 15.95 -3.51
C GLY A 253 -3.13 16.37 -3.00
N LEU A 254 -3.08 17.15 -1.91
CA LEU A 254 -1.83 17.59 -1.28
C LEU A 254 -1.01 16.42 -0.74
N LEU A 255 -1.66 15.48 -0.04
CA LEU A 255 -1.03 14.26 0.46
C LEU A 255 -0.46 13.44 -0.70
N THR A 256 -1.24 13.27 -1.77
CA THR A 256 -0.79 12.56 -2.97
C THR A 256 0.44 13.23 -3.56
N ALA A 257 0.39 14.54 -3.83
CA ALA A 257 1.50 15.29 -4.42
C ALA A 257 2.77 15.20 -3.55
N GLY A 258 2.64 15.38 -2.24
CA GLY A 258 3.76 15.28 -1.30
C GLY A 258 4.37 13.87 -1.27
N LEU A 259 3.54 12.83 -1.15
CA LEU A 259 4.00 11.44 -1.12
C LEU A 259 4.67 11.04 -2.45
N LEU A 260 4.12 11.45 -3.59
CA LEU A 260 4.74 11.20 -4.91
C LEU A 260 6.07 11.95 -5.08
N PHE A 261 6.17 13.18 -4.59
CA PHE A 261 7.43 13.93 -4.56
C PHE A 261 8.49 13.18 -3.75
N PHE A 262 8.14 12.72 -2.54
CA PHE A 262 9.07 11.94 -1.70
C PHE A 262 9.38 10.57 -2.28
N ALA A 263 8.43 9.92 -2.96
CA ALA A 263 8.65 8.66 -3.68
C ALA A 263 9.67 8.86 -4.80
N ALA A 264 9.50 9.89 -5.65
CA ALA A 264 10.43 10.22 -6.72
C ALA A 264 11.85 10.53 -6.20
N ARG A 265 11.95 11.33 -5.12
CA ARG A 265 13.25 11.64 -4.49
C ARG A 265 13.91 10.40 -3.88
N SER A 266 13.12 9.49 -3.31
CA SER A 266 13.64 8.26 -2.71
C SER A 266 14.09 7.27 -3.78
N ALA A 267 13.36 7.17 -4.89
CA ALA A 267 13.75 6.38 -6.05
C ALA A 267 15.08 6.85 -6.65
N ASP A 268 15.29 8.16 -6.81
CA ASP A 268 16.57 8.70 -7.30
C ASP A 268 17.75 8.36 -6.36
N ARG A 269 17.50 8.20 -5.06
CA ARG A 269 18.54 7.80 -4.09
C ARG A 269 18.88 6.31 -4.15
N LEU A 270 17.94 5.46 -4.58
CA LEU A 270 18.19 4.01 -4.72
C LEU A 270 19.18 3.70 -5.85
N VAL A 271 19.17 4.49 -6.93
CA VAL A 271 20.06 4.26 -8.09
C VAL A 271 21.46 4.83 -7.90
N ARG A 272 21.64 5.78 -6.96
CA ARG A 272 22.95 6.42 -6.70
C ARG A 272 23.87 5.62 -5.78
N ARG A 273 23.38 4.54 -5.18
CA ARG A 273 24.12 3.66 -4.27
C ARG A 273 24.60 2.44 -5.02
#